data_AF-A0A251X339-F1
#
_entry.id   AF-A0A251X339-F1
#
_cell.length_a   1.000
_cell.length_b   1.000
_cell.length_c   1.000
_cell.angle_alpha   90.00
_cell.angle_beta   90.00
_cell.angle_gamma   90.00
#
_symmetry.space_group_name_H-M   'P 1'
#
loop_
_entity.id
_entity.type
_entity.pdbx_description
1 polymer ?
#
loop_
_entity_poly.entity_id
_entity_poly.type
_entity_poly.pdbx_seq_one_letter_code
_entity_poly.pdbx_strand_id
1 'polypeptide(L)'
;MRPQFEYGDSVRVVRNVRNDGTFPGKEVGELLVRRGSVGYVRDIGSFLQDQIIYTVHFVDENRMVGCREEELIGGDEYWVASLFEFRDKVTPKIPLAIQGEVIAQPGDVGEVFKVLRDAPGGVQYHVRFPGRTLQVPETALDPAGDSVPTADDR
;
A
#
# COMPACT_ATOMS: atom_id res chain seq x y z
N MET A 1 22.15 6.96 -9.05
CA MET A 1 21.31 7.09 -7.83
C MET A 1 22.08 6.48 -6.66
N ARG A 2 21.84 6.92 -5.42
CA ARG A 2 22.41 6.27 -4.22
C ARG A 2 21.32 5.43 -3.57
N PRO A 3 21.58 4.17 -3.21
CA PRO A 3 20.60 3.36 -2.53
C PRO A 3 20.33 3.91 -1.12
N GLN A 4 19.06 3.90 -0.72
CA GLN A 4 18.58 4.22 0.62
C GLN A 4 18.96 3.16 1.66
N PHE A 5 19.01 1.89 1.26
CA PHE A 5 19.30 0.74 2.14
C PHE A 5 20.57 0.00 1.70
N GLU A 6 21.22 -0.69 2.62
CA GLU A 6 22.43 -1.50 2.40
C GLU A 6 22.20 -2.99 2.64
N TYR A 7 23.18 -3.83 2.28
CA TYR A 7 23.13 -5.26 2.56
C TYR A 7 22.95 -5.51 4.06
N GLY A 8 21.97 -6.34 4.42
CA GLY A 8 21.65 -6.70 5.80
C GLY A 8 20.65 -5.78 6.48
N ASP A 9 20.29 -4.65 5.88
CA ASP A 9 19.27 -3.76 6.44
C ASP A 9 17.92 -4.48 6.53
N SER A 10 17.26 -4.30 7.67
CA SER A 10 15.87 -4.70 7.85
C SER A 10 14.98 -3.69 7.14
N VAL A 11 14.09 -4.18 6.29
CA VAL A 11 13.13 -3.37 5.54
C VAL A 11 11.73 -3.94 5.65
N ARG A 12 10.72 -3.09 5.59
CA ARG A 12 9.30 -3.47 5.57
C ARG A 12 8.67 -3.09 4.24
N VAL A 13 7.90 -4.00 3.65
CA VAL A 13 7.11 -3.66 2.46
C VAL A 13 5.88 -2.86 2.83
N VAL A 14 5.68 -1.69 2.21
CA VAL A 14 4.53 -0.82 2.51
C VAL A 14 3.32 -1.08 1.64
N ARG A 15 3.46 -1.91 0.60
CA ARG A 15 2.39 -2.36 -0.30
C ARG A 15 2.51 -3.86 -0.57
N ASN A 16 1.41 -4.48 -0.99
CA ASN A 16 1.42 -5.87 -1.43
C ASN A 16 2.31 -6.00 -2.68
N VAL A 17 3.34 -6.83 -2.59
CA VAL A 17 4.23 -7.09 -3.73
C VAL A 17 3.63 -8.23 -4.54
N ARG A 18 3.30 -7.94 -5.79
CA ARG A 18 2.75 -8.91 -6.75
C ARG A 18 3.75 -9.15 -7.86
N ASN A 19 3.73 -10.35 -8.41
CA ASN A 19 4.62 -10.70 -9.51
C ASN A 19 4.30 -9.85 -10.75
N ASP A 20 5.25 -9.07 -11.23
CA ASP A 20 5.15 -8.28 -12.46
C ASP A 20 5.62 -9.06 -13.71
N GLY A 21 5.95 -10.34 -13.53
CA GLY A 21 6.48 -11.23 -14.57
C GLY A 21 7.97 -11.53 -14.42
N THR A 22 8.63 -10.95 -13.42
CA THR A 22 10.07 -11.18 -13.16
C THR A 22 10.34 -12.32 -12.18
N PHE A 23 9.36 -12.73 -11.37
CA PHE A 23 9.52 -13.82 -10.41
C PHE A 23 9.21 -15.19 -11.05
N PRO A 24 10.13 -16.17 -10.96
CA PRO A 24 9.98 -17.47 -11.62
C PRO A 24 8.91 -18.35 -10.96
N GLY A 25 8.13 -19.06 -11.78
CA GLY A 25 7.17 -20.07 -11.30
C GLY A 25 5.90 -19.51 -10.66
N LYS A 26 5.62 -18.22 -10.86
CA LYS A 26 4.43 -17.53 -10.35
C LYS A 26 3.70 -16.81 -11.48
N GLU A 27 2.37 -16.72 -11.41
CA GLU A 27 1.61 -16.00 -12.42
C GLU A 27 1.75 -14.49 -12.26
N VAL A 28 1.59 -13.74 -13.36
CA VAL A 28 1.57 -12.27 -13.30
C VAL A 28 0.37 -11.83 -12.46
N GLY A 29 0.62 -10.95 -11.48
CA GLY A 29 -0.38 -10.48 -10.52
C GLY A 29 -0.50 -11.34 -9.26
N GLU A 30 0.15 -12.51 -9.19
CA GLU A 30 0.13 -13.35 -7.99
C GLU A 30 0.82 -12.64 -6.82
N LEU A 31 0.24 -12.73 -5.62
CA LEU A 31 0.80 -12.13 -4.41
C LEU A 31 2.07 -12.88 -4.01
N LEU A 32 3.19 -12.15 -3.93
CA LEU A 32 4.48 -12.69 -3.49
C LEU A 32 4.72 -12.43 -2.00
N VAL A 33 4.48 -11.19 -1.57
CA VAL A 33 4.73 -10.73 -0.19
C VAL A 33 3.61 -9.78 0.20
N ARG A 34 3.10 -9.95 1.42
CA ARG A 34 2.04 -9.10 1.96
C ARG A 34 2.65 -7.80 2.50
N ARG A 35 1.93 -6.69 2.37
CA ARG A 35 2.30 -5.42 3.05
C ARG A 35 2.48 -5.67 4.54
N GLY A 36 3.43 -4.97 5.15
CA GLY A 36 3.80 -5.13 6.55
C GLY A 36 4.84 -6.21 6.80
N SER A 37 5.06 -7.15 5.87
CA SER A 37 6.12 -8.15 6.00
C SER A 37 7.49 -7.48 6.08
N VAL A 38 8.31 -7.98 6.99
CA VAL A 38 9.68 -7.52 7.20
C VAL A 38 10.65 -8.52 6.58
N GLY A 39 11.65 -8.02 5.87
CA GLY A 39 12.70 -8.82 5.29
C GLY A 39 14.05 -8.13 5.42
N TYR A 40 15.09 -8.80 4.92
CA TYR A 40 16.46 -8.31 4.99
C TYR A 40 17.04 -8.15 3.59
N VAL A 41 17.65 -7.00 3.30
CA VAL A 41 18.29 -6.74 2.01
C VAL A 41 19.45 -7.71 1.81
N ARG A 42 19.47 -8.39 0.67
CA ARG A 42 20.50 -9.36 0.27
C ARG A 42 21.32 -8.91 -0.93
N ASP A 43 20.76 -8.08 -1.79
CA ASP A 43 21.47 -7.55 -2.96
C ASP A 43 20.82 -6.26 -3.43
N ILE A 44 21.59 -5.42 -4.12
CA ILE A 44 21.13 -4.15 -4.67
C ILE A 44 21.51 -4.11 -6.14
N GLY A 45 20.49 -4.26 -6.99
CA GLY A 45 20.62 -4.21 -8.44
C GLY A 45 20.05 -2.92 -9.02
N SER A 46 20.14 -2.82 -10.34
CA SER A 46 19.47 -1.76 -11.11
C SER A 46 18.68 -2.36 -12.26
N PHE A 47 17.47 -1.84 -12.50
CA PHE A 47 16.67 -2.12 -13.68
C PHE A 47 16.68 -0.89 -14.62
N LEU A 48 16.84 -1.13 -15.93
CA LEU A 48 16.91 -0.07 -16.95
C LEU A 48 17.85 1.10 -16.59
N GLN A 49 18.95 0.82 -15.89
CA GLN A 49 20.00 1.77 -15.42
C GLN A 49 19.55 2.87 -14.44
N ASP A 50 18.26 3.19 -14.39
CA ASP A 50 17.71 4.32 -13.61
C ASP A 50 16.78 3.90 -12.46
N GLN A 51 16.54 2.61 -12.24
CA GLN A 51 15.68 2.13 -11.14
C GLN A 51 16.47 1.20 -10.21
N ILE A 52 16.61 1.57 -8.94
CA ILE A 52 17.22 0.68 -7.93
C ILE A 52 16.22 -0.41 -7.56
N ILE A 53 16.69 -1.66 -7.56
CA ILE A 53 15.92 -2.83 -7.12
C ILE A 53 16.67 -3.49 -5.97
N TYR A 54 16.00 -3.61 -4.82
CA TYR A 54 16.49 -4.32 -3.65
C TYR A 54 16.03 -5.76 -3.71
N THR A 55 16.96 -6.72 -3.70
CA THR A 55 16.61 -8.12 -3.48
C THR A 55 16.46 -8.31 -1.97
N VAL A 56 15.24 -8.52 -1.51
CA VAL A 56 14.90 -8.67 -0.08
C VAL A 56 14.56 -10.12 0.20
N HIS A 57 15.18 -10.69 1.23
CA HIS A 57 14.83 -12.00 1.75
C HIS A 57 13.79 -11.88 2.87
N PHE A 58 12.56 -12.31 2.56
CA PHE A 58 11.46 -12.42 3.50
C PHE A 58 11.52 -13.81 4.14
N VAL A 59 11.94 -13.84 5.41
CA VAL A 59 12.28 -15.09 6.11
C VAL A 59 11.03 -15.93 6.38
N ASP A 60 9.91 -15.28 6.75
CA ASP A 60 8.67 -15.97 7.08
C ASP A 60 8.04 -16.64 5.86
N GLU A 61 8.09 -15.96 4.71
CA GLU A 61 7.63 -16.48 3.41
C GLU A 61 8.65 -17.42 2.75
N ASN A 62 9.89 -17.49 3.27
CA ASN A 62 11.05 -18.17 2.71
C ASN A 62 11.29 -17.84 1.22
N ARG A 63 11.31 -16.54 0.89
CA ARG A 63 11.40 -16.05 -0.49
C ARG A 63 12.33 -14.86 -0.63
N MET A 64 13.00 -14.78 -1.78
CA MET A 64 13.74 -13.58 -2.19
C MET A 64 12.97 -12.85 -3.29
N VAL A 65 12.61 -11.60 -3.04
CA VAL A 65 11.79 -10.80 -3.96
C VAL A 65 12.48 -9.48 -4.25
N GLY A 66 12.46 -9.07 -5.52
CA GLY A 66 12.93 -7.76 -5.94
C GLY A 66 11.89 -6.70 -5.59
N CYS A 67 12.30 -5.67 -4.84
CA CYS A 67 11.46 -4.56 -4.43
C CYS A 67 12.06 -3.25 -4.92
N ARG A 68 11.20 -2.33 -5.38
CA ARG A 68 11.61 -0.96 -5.70
C ARG A 68 11.76 -0.15 -4.41
N GLU A 69 12.55 0.93 -4.47
CA GLU A 69 12.76 1.80 -3.31
C GLU A 69 11.45 2.33 -2.72
N GLU A 70 10.48 2.72 -3.55
CA GLU A 70 9.19 3.24 -3.08
C GLU A 70 8.28 2.17 -2.43
N GLU A 71 8.69 0.90 -2.45
CA GLU A 71 7.97 -0.22 -1.82
C GLU A 71 8.46 -0.50 -0.40
N LEU A 72 9.57 0.11 0.01
CA LEU A 72 10.29 -0.20 1.23
C LEU A 72 10.37 1.01 2.17
N ILE A 73 10.32 0.70 3.46
CA ILE A 73 10.75 1.58 4.55
C ILE A 73 11.68 0.77 5.46
N GLY A 74 12.42 1.44 6.36
CA GLY A 74 13.19 0.74 7.39
C GLY A 74 12.30 -0.19 8.23
N GLY A 75 12.81 -1.35 8.61
CA GLY A 75 12.04 -2.36 9.36
C GLY A 75 11.52 -1.88 10.71
N ASP A 76 12.24 -0.96 11.35
CA ASP A 76 11.87 -0.33 12.61
C ASP A 76 11.12 1.00 12.44
N GLU A 77 10.94 1.46 11.19
CA GLU A 77 10.16 2.67 10.94
C GLU A 77 8.69 2.46 11.34
N TYR A 78 8.07 3.53 11.81
CA TYR A 78 6.66 3.51 12.20
C TYR A 78 5.81 3.17 10.98
N TRP A 79 5.00 2.11 11.11
CA TRP A 79 4.12 1.66 10.05
C TRP A 79 2.74 1.35 10.61
N VAL A 80 1.72 1.95 9.99
CA VAL A 80 0.32 1.63 10.26
C VAL A 80 -0.25 0.93 9.03
N ALA A 81 -0.74 -0.28 9.23
CA ALA A 81 -1.51 -0.99 8.22
C ALA A 81 -2.71 -0.11 7.83
N SER A 82 -2.88 0.12 6.54
CA SER A 82 -4.07 0.80 6.02
C SER A 82 -5.11 -0.26 5.66
N LEU A 83 -6.38 -0.01 5.88
CA LEU A 83 -7.46 -0.88 5.43
C LEU A 83 -7.60 -0.85 3.90
N PHE A 84 -7.34 0.30 3.27
CA PHE A 84 -7.49 0.50 1.85
C PHE A 84 -6.15 0.89 1.19
N GLU A 85 -6.06 0.65 -0.11
CA GLU A 85 -4.91 0.97 -0.97
C GLU A 85 -5.33 1.81 -2.17
N PHE A 86 -4.35 2.26 -2.95
CA PHE A 86 -4.60 2.96 -4.21
C PHE A 86 -5.54 2.16 -5.13
N ARG A 87 -6.57 2.84 -5.65
CA ARG A 87 -7.67 2.32 -6.47
C ARG A 87 -8.73 1.48 -5.76
N ASP A 88 -8.60 1.25 -4.46
CA ASP A 88 -9.68 0.59 -3.73
C ASP A 88 -10.95 1.44 -3.76
N LYS A 89 -12.07 0.76 -3.95
CA LYS A 89 -13.39 1.37 -3.95
C LYS A 89 -13.90 1.39 -2.51
N VAL A 90 -14.32 2.58 -2.08
CA VAL A 90 -14.76 2.83 -0.70
C VAL A 90 -16.05 3.62 -0.69
N THR A 91 -16.79 3.54 0.41
CA THR A 91 -17.97 4.36 0.67
C THR A 91 -17.88 4.98 2.06
N PRO A 92 -18.38 6.22 2.27
CA PRO A 92 -18.39 6.81 3.59
C PRO A 92 -19.28 6.05 4.57
N LYS A 93 -18.83 5.91 5.82
CA LYS A 93 -19.67 5.45 6.94
C LYS A 93 -20.69 6.49 7.40
N ILE A 94 -20.33 7.76 7.21
CA ILE A 94 -21.11 8.94 7.61
C ILE A 94 -21.10 9.97 6.48
N PRO A 95 -22.11 10.87 6.40
CA PRO A 95 -22.07 11.96 5.44
C PRO A 95 -20.81 12.81 5.57
N LEU A 96 -20.09 13.01 4.47
CA LEU A 96 -18.92 13.87 4.39
C LEU A 96 -19.33 15.22 3.82
N ALA A 97 -19.05 16.29 4.55
CA ALA A 97 -19.43 17.64 4.17
C ALA A 97 -18.25 18.62 4.22
N ILE A 98 -18.24 19.59 3.31
CA ILE A 98 -17.35 20.75 3.34
C ILE A 98 -18.21 21.99 3.49
N GLN A 99 -17.96 22.80 4.52
CA GLN A 99 -18.69 24.06 4.76
C GLN A 99 -20.23 23.88 4.78
N GLY A 100 -20.72 22.72 5.25
CA GLY A 100 -22.15 22.40 5.33
C GLY A 100 -22.76 21.81 4.04
N GLU A 101 -22.01 21.78 2.93
CA GLU A 101 -22.41 21.08 1.70
C GLU A 101 -22.01 19.60 1.79
N VAL A 102 -22.98 18.69 1.70
CA VAL A 102 -22.71 17.25 1.67
C VAL A 102 -22.11 16.87 0.32
N ILE A 103 -20.89 16.33 0.35
CA ILE A 103 -20.12 15.95 -0.83
C ILE A 103 -20.27 14.45 -1.15
N ALA A 104 -20.40 13.61 -0.13
CA ALA A 104 -20.61 12.17 -0.28
C ALA A 104 -21.41 11.62 0.91
N GLN A 105 -22.24 10.62 0.66
CA GLN A 105 -23.07 9.93 1.63
C GLN A 105 -22.78 8.43 1.64
N PRO A 106 -23.14 7.70 2.72
CA PRO A 106 -23.10 6.25 2.69
C PRO A 106 -23.86 5.68 1.50
N GLY A 107 -23.20 4.79 0.74
CA GLY A 107 -23.66 4.27 -0.54
C GLY A 107 -23.00 4.92 -1.76
N ASP A 108 -22.48 6.15 -1.65
CA ASP A 108 -21.70 6.76 -2.72
C ASP A 108 -20.34 6.07 -2.82
N VAL A 109 -19.93 5.74 -4.05
CA VAL A 109 -18.67 5.06 -4.31
C VAL A 109 -17.58 6.09 -4.62
N GLY A 110 -16.55 6.11 -3.79
CA GLY A 110 -15.30 6.80 -4.02
C GLY A 110 -14.18 5.83 -4.40
N GLU A 111 -13.08 6.39 -4.92
CA GLU A 111 -11.85 5.63 -5.20
C GLU A 111 -10.68 6.26 -4.43
N VAL A 112 -9.91 5.42 -3.73
CA VAL A 112 -8.70 5.87 -3.04
C VAL A 112 -7.63 6.27 -4.06
N PHE A 113 -7.24 7.54 -4.03
CA PHE A 113 -6.22 8.11 -4.90
C PHE A 113 -4.85 8.22 -4.22
N LYS A 114 -4.82 8.38 -2.89
CA LYS A 114 -3.56 8.45 -2.11
C LYS A 114 -3.80 7.94 -0.69
N VAL A 115 -2.84 7.20 -0.16
CA VAL A 115 -2.79 6.79 1.25
C VAL A 115 -1.81 7.72 2.00
N LEU A 116 -2.25 8.28 3.12
CA LEU A 116 -1.46 9.14 4.00
C LEU A 116 -1.30 8.41 5.35
N ARG A 117 -0.18 7.72 5.53
CA ARG A 117 0.07 6.90 6.73
C ARG A 117 0.55 7.72 7.94
N ASP A 118 1.17 8.88 7.71
CA ASP A 118 1.72 9.76 8.75
C ASP A 118 0.87 11.02 9.01
N ALA A 119 -0.43 10.94 8.73
CA ALA A 119 -1.32 12.07 9.00
C ALA A 119 -1.71 12.11 10.50
N PRO A 120 -1.93 13.31 11.07
CA PRO A 120 -2.44 13.43 12.44
C PRO A 120 -3.75 12.62 12.60
N GLY A 121 -3.80 11.74 13.61
CA GLY A 121 -4.97 10.87 13.85
C GLY A 121 -4.95 9.52 13.14
N GLY A 122 -3.82 9.13 12.53
CA GLY A 122 -3.63 7.81 11.92
C GLY A 122 -3.76 7.84 10.39
N VAL A 123 -4.07 6.68 9.80
CA VAL A 123 -4.18 6.56 8.34
C VAL A 123 -5.33 7.43 7.82
N GLN A 124 -5.01 8.28 6.85
CA GLN A 124 -5.99 9.06 6.10
C GLN A 124 -5.85 8.78 4.61
N TYR A 125 -6.90 9.06 3.85
CA TYR A 125 -6.97 8.80 2.43
C TYR A 125 -7.38 10.05 1.67
N HIS A 126 -6.75 10.29 0.52
CA HIS A 126 -7.39 11.13 -0.49
C HIS A 126 -8.33 10.25 -1.30
N VAL A 127 -9.63 10.42 -1.10
CA VAL A 127 -10.67 9.68 -1.82
C VAL A 127 -11.31 10.59 -2.85
N ARG A 128 -11.38 10.13 -4.09
CA ARG A 128 -12.09 10.81 -5.16
C ARG A 128 -13.53 10.34 -5.21
N PHE A 129 -14.44 11.24 -4.87
CA PHE A 129 -15.87 11.12 -5.11
C PHE A 129 -16.23 11.86 -6.41
N PRO A 130 -17.42 11.63 -6.99
CA PRO A 130 -17.86 12.37 -8.17
C PRO A 130 -17.73 13.89 -7.97
N GLY A 131 -16.86 14.53 -8.77
CA GLY A 131 -16.66 15.98 -8.76
C GLY A 131 -15.76 16.55 -7.66
N ARG A 132 -15.28 15.76 -6.68
CA ARG A 132 -14.43 16.28 -5.58
C ARG A 132 -13.49 15.24 -4.99
N THR A 133 -12.33 15.68 -4.51
CA THR A 133 -11.41 14.84 -3.73
C THR A 133 -11.43 15.30 -2.28
N LEU A 134 -11.62 14.35 -1.36
CA LEU A 134 -11.67 14.60 0.08
C LEU A 134 -10.50 13.90 0.77
N GLN A 135 -9.96 14.53 1.80
CA GLN A 135 -9.10 13.85 2.76
C GLN A 135 -9.98 13.28 3.87
N VAL A 136 -10.01 11.96 4.00
CA VAL A 136 -10.94 11.23 4.86
C VAL A 136 -10.15 10.28 5.76
N PRO A 137 -10.39 10.25 7.08
CA PRO A 137 -9.75 9.27 7.96
C PRO A 137 -10.24 7.86 7.64
N GLU A 138 -9.38 6.88 7.85
CA GLU A 138 -9.68 5.46 7.64
C GLU A 138 -10.94 4.98 8.37
N THR A 139 -11.13 5.47 9.58
CA THR A 139 -12.26 5.12 10.43
C THR A 139 -13.61 5.55 9.87
N ALA A 140 -13.64 6.47 8.89
CA ALA A 140 -14.86 6.98 8.26
C ALA A 140 -15.21 6.31 6.92
N LEU A 141 -14.47 5.28 6.49
CA LEU A 141 -14.69 4.57 5.23
C LEU A 141 -14.98 3.08 5.47
N ASP A 142 -15.83 2.53 4.60
CA ASP A 142 -16.05 1.09 4.39
C ASP A 142 -15.68 0.70 2.95
N PRO A 143 -15.36 -0.57 2.66
CA PRO A 143 -15.20 -1.05 1.29
C PRO A 143 -16.51 -0.87 0.50
N ALA A 144 -16.41 -0.54 -0.79
CA ALA A 144 -17.55 -0.41 -1.69
C ALA A 144 -17.39 -1.30 -2.93
N GLY A 145 -18.47 -1.97 -3.34
CA GLY A 145 -18.43 -2.93 -4.45
C GLY A 145 -17.77 -4.27 -4.10
N ASP A 146 -17.45 -5.08 -5.10
CA ASP A 146 -16.86 -6.43 -4.92
C ASP A 146 -15.40 -6.43 -4.41
N SER A 147 -14.81 -5.25 -4.16
CA SER A 147 -13.55 -5.14 -3.41
C SER A 147 -13.81 -5.29 -1.92
N VAL A 148 -14.38 -6.42 -1.52
CA VAL A 148 -14.27 -6.87 -0.13
C VAL A 148 -12.81 -7.28 0.04
N PRO A 149 -12.04 -6.70 0.99
CA PRO A 149 -10.75 -7.27 1.34
C PRO A 149 -11.01 -8.72 1.76
N THR A 150 -10.51 -9.67 0.96
CA THR A 150 -10.75 -11.10 1.17
C THR A 150 -10.36 -11.46 2.61
N ALA A 151 -11.21 -12.25 3.27
CA ALA A 151 -11.16 -12.56 4.70
C ALA A 151 -9.87 -13.25 5.21
N ASP A 152 -8.88 -13.49 4.34
CA ASP A 152 -7.49 -13.78 4.73
C ASP A 152 -6.76 -12.54 5.30
N ASP A 153 -7.43 -11.39 5.39
CA ASP A 153 -6.92 -10.13 5.92
C ASP A 153 -7.18 -9.91 7.43
N ARG A 154 -7.38 -10.97 8.23
CA ARG A 154 -7.47 -10.90 9.71
C ARG A 154 -6.33 -11.62 10.42
#